data_AF-A0A7K9BKR0-F1
#
_entry.id   AF-A0A7K9BKR0-F1
#
_cell.length_a   1.000
_cell.length_b   1.000
_cell.length_c   1.000
_cell.angle_alpha   90.00
_cell.angle_beta   90.00
_cell.angle_gamma   90.00
#
_symmetry.space_group_name_H-M   'P 1'
#
loop_
_entity.id
_entity.type
_entity.pdbx_description
1 polymer ?
#
loop_
_entity_poly.entity_id
_entity_poly.type
_entity_poly.pdbx_seq_one_letter_code
_entity_poly.pdbx_strand_id
1 'polypeptide(L)'
;QLVGLLLIGVAAWGKGFGIVSSIHIIGGVIAVGFFLLLIAIVGLIGAIHHHQVMLFFYMIILGLVFVFQFGVSCSCLAINRSRQEGLFSSTWPILSNKTKTELEKNLDCCGLLNSTADFQTFQAEFGVCPAV
;
A
#
# COMPACT_ATOMS: atom_id res chain seq x y z
N GLN A 1 -2.01 26.29 -3.34
CA GLN A 1 -2.12 26.55 -1.89
C GLN A 1 -3.29 25.82 -1.23
N LEU A 2 -4.50 25.81 -1.82
CA LEU A 2 -5.64 25.00 -1.33
C LEU A 2 -5.31 23.50 -1.17
N VAL A 3 -4.56 22.96 -2.14
CA VAL A 3 -4.11 21.55 -2.13
C VAL A 3 -3.15 21.25 -0.96
N GLY A 4 -2.30 22.20 -0.56
CA GLY A 4 -1.38 22.01 0.57
C GLY A 4 -2.10 21.99 1.93
N LEU A 5 -3.11 22.84 2.10
CA LEU A 5 -4.02 22.82 3.26
C LEU A 5 -4.84 21.53 3.31
N LEU A 6 -5.27 21.02 2.15
CA LEU A 6 -6.04 19.78 2.03
C LEU A 6 -5.20 18.54 2.40
N LEU A 7 -3.92 18.51 1.99
CA LEU A 7 -2.98 17.44 2.37
C LEU A 7 -2.66 17.43 3.88
N ILE A 8 -2.54 18.60 4.51
CA ILE A 8 -2.36 18.73 5.97
C ILE A 8 -3.63 18.26 6.71
N GLY A 9 -4.82 18.60 6.19
CA GLY A 9 -6.10 18.15 6.75
C GLY A 9 -6.29 16.62 6.68
N VAL A 10 -5.96 16.00 5.54
CA VAL A 10 -6.03 14.54 5.37
C VAL A 10 -4.99 13.82 6.24
N ALA A 11 -3.79 14.38 6.39
CA ALA A 11 -2.76 13.83 7.28
C ALA A 11 -3.15 13.89 8.77
N ALA A 12 -3.82 14.96 9.20
CA ALA A 12 -4.37 15.08 10.55
C ALA A 12 -5.54 14.12 10.80
N TRP A 13 -6.37 13.86 9.78
CA TRP A 13 -7.48 12.89 9.86
C TRP A 13 -7.00 11.43 9.88
N GLY A 14 -5.90 11.10 9.17
CA GLY A 14 -5.31 9.75 9.15
C GLY A 14 -4.72 9.29 10.49
N LYS A 15 -4.30 10.22 11.35
CA LYS A 15 -3.74 9.90 12.68
C LYS A 15 -4.81 9.42 13.69
N GLY A 16 -6.10 9.61 13.40
CA GLY A 16 -7.22 9.23 14.27
C GLY A 16 -7.71 7.78 14.08
N PHE A 17 -7.40 7.15 12.96
CA PHE A 17 -7.84 5.78 12.67
C PHE A 17 -6.73 4.80 13.05
N GLY A 18 -6.64 4.51 14.35
CA GLY A 18 -5.90 3.36 14.88
C GLY A 18 -6.50 2.04 14.40
N ILE A 19 -6.31 1.73 13.11
CA ILE A 19 -6.77 0.49 12.49
C ILE A 19 -5.58 -0.47 12.48
N VAL A 20 -5.68 -1.50 13.32
CA VAL A 20 -4.79 -2.66 13.37
C VAL A 20 -4.65 -3.26 11.97
N SER A 21 -3.43 -3.27 11.42
CA SER A 21 -3.08 -4.14 10.29
C SER A 21 -1.56 -4.26 10.10
N SER A 22 -0.96 -5.35 10.61
CA SER A 22 0.41 -5.83 10.35
C SER A 22 1.55 -4.78 10.21
N ILE A 23 2.49 -4.82 11.17
CA ILE A 23 3.67 -3.94 11.35
C ILE A 23 4.45 -3.62 10.05
N HIS A 24 4.52 -4.55 9.09
CA HIS A 24 5.27 -4.36 7.83
C HIS A 24 4.56 -3.47 6.78
N ILE A 25 3.24 -3.58 6.62
CA ILE A 25 2.48 -2.78 5.63
C ILE A 25 2.33 -1.34 6.15
N ILE A 26 2.09 -1.18 7.45
CA ILE A 26 2.01 0.12 8.12
C ILE A 26 3.35 0.88 8.02
N GLY A 27 4.49 0.19 8.15
CA GLY A 27 5.81 0.80 8.03
C GLY A 27 6.02 1.49 6.67
N GLY A 28 5.58 0.85 5.59
CA GLY A 28 5.64 1.42 4.23
C GLY A 28 4.80 2.68 4.08
N VAL A 29 3.53 2.65 4.52
CA VAL A 29 2.63 3.81 4.48
C VAL A 29 3.16 4.98 5.30
N ILE A 30 3.68 4.73 6.51
CA ILE A 30 4.23 5.78 7.38
C ILE A 30 5.50 6.38 6.76
N ALA A 31 6.40 5.55 6.21
CA ALA A 31 7.63 6.03 5.58
C ALA A 31 7.35 6.90 4.35
N VAL A 32 6.41 6.49 3.50
CA VAL A 32 5.95 7.29 2.35
C VAL A 32 5.32 8.59 2.82
N GLY A 33 4.46 8.56 3.85
CA GLY A 33 3.83 9.76 4.42
C GLY A 33 4.84 10.77 4.96
N PHE A 34 5.87 10.31 5.68
CA PHE A 34 6.93 11.17 6.20
C PHE A 34 7.78 11.80 5.08
N PHE A 35 8.11 11.03 4.04
CA PHE A 35 8.87 11.52 2.89
C PHE A 35 8.10 12.60 2.10
N LEU A 36 6.80 12.39 1.89
CA LEU A 36 5.94 13.39 1.23
C LEU A 36 5.79 14.68 2.05
N LEU A 37 5.81 14.59 3.39
CA LEU A 37 5.79 15.74 4.28
C LEU A 37 7.05 16.60 4.13
N LEU A 38 8.24 15.98 4.06
CA LEU A 38 9.50 16.70 3.84
C LEU A 38 9.52 17.42 2.49
N ILE A 39 9.03 16.77 1.42
CA ILE A 39 8.90 17.38 0.09
C ILE A 39 7.97 18.59 0.13
N ALA A 40 6.84 18.48 0.84
CA ALA A 40 5.89 19.58 0.99
C ALA A 40 6.51 20.79 1.72
N ILE A 41 7.32 20.57 2.76
CA ILE A 41 8.03 21.65 3.48
C ILE A 41 9.03 22.35 2.55
N VAL A 42 9.84 21.59 1.82
CA VAL A 42 10.83 22.15 0.88
C VAL A 42 10.14 22.96 -0.22
N GLY A 43 9.03 22.46 -0.76
CA GLY A 43 8.22 23.19 -1.75
C GLY A 43 7.64 24.50 -1.20
N LEU A 44 7.18 24.50 0.06
CA LEU A 44 6.67 25.70 0.72
C LEU A 44 7.76 26.76 0.94
N ILE A 45 8.94 26.35 1.45
CA ILE A 45 10.07 27.27 1.65
C ILE A 45 10.55 27.82 0.29
N GLY A 46 10.64 26.97 -0.74
CA GLY A 46 11.02 27.37 -2.10
C GLY A 46 10.06 28.39 -2.73
N ALA A 47 8.76 28.28 -2.44
CA ALA A 47 7.74 29.22 -2.92
C ALA A 47 7.80 30.59 -2.21
N ILE A 48 8.12 30.61 -0.90
CA ILE A 48 8.18 31.85 -0.10
C ILE A 48 9.44 32.66 -0.42
N HIS A 49 10.60 31.99 -0.60
CA HIS A 49 11.88 32.68 -0.65
C HIS A 49 12.31 33.21 -2.03
N HIS A 50 11.43 33.15 -3.04
CA HIS A 50 11.73 33.56 -4.44
C HIS A 50 13.06 32.99 -4.99
N HIS A 51 13.56 31.89 -4.42
CA HIS A 51 14.85 31.30 -4.76
C HIS A 51 14.66 30.27 -5.89
N GLN A 52 14.84 30.70 -7.14
CA GLN A 52 14.57 29.89 -8.34
C GLN A 52 15.27 28.53 -8.35
N VAL A 53 16.45 28.42 -7.73
CA VAL A 53 17.23 27.17 -7.64
C VAL A 53 16.53 26.12 -6.75
N MET A 54 15.83 26.52 -5.68
CA MET A 54 15.12 25.57 -4.82
C MET A 54 13.86 25.01 -5.49
N LEU A 55 13.19 25.84 -6.31
CA LEU A 55 12.03 25.41 -7.08
C LEU A 55 12.42 24.43 -8.20
N PHE A 56 13.63 24.56 -8.75
CA PHE A 56 14.18 23.63 -9.72
C PHE A 56 14.39 22.23 -9.12
N PHE A 57 14.99 22.15 -7.93
CA PHE A 57 15.12 20.88 -7.21
C PHE A 57 13.76 20.26 -6.86
N TYR A 58 12.78 21.08 -6.47
CA TYR A 58 11.42 20.62 -6.20
C TYR A 58 10.75 19.99 -7.44
N MET A 59 10.90 20.60 -8.63
CA MET A 59 10.37 20.05 -9.89
C MET A 59 11.03 18.71 -10.26
N ILE A 60 12.34 18.56 -10.03
CA ILE A 60 13.03 17.28 -10.26
C ILE A 60 12.49 16.19 -9.33
N ILE A 61 12.35 16.49 -8.03
CA ILE A 61 11.85 15.52 -7.06
C ILE A 61 10.41 15.12 -7.38
N LEU A 62 9.54 16.08 -7.72
CA LEU A 62 8.17 15.78 -8.16
C LEU A 62 8.15 14.94 -9.44
N GLY A 63 9.03 15.23 -10.40
CA GLY A 63 9.18 14.43 -11.61
C GLY A 63 9.56 12.98 -11.31
N LEU A 64 10.50 12.75 -10.39
CA LEU A 64 10.87 11.40 -9.96
C LEU A 64 9.70 10.68 -9.28
N VAL A 65 9.00 11.35 -8.35
CA VAL A 65 7.82 10.78 -7.68
C VAL A 65 6.73 10.44 -8.69
N PHE A 66 6.51 11.29 -9.70
CA PHE A 66 5.56 11.03 -10.77
C PHE A 66 5.94 9.79 -11.59
N VAL A 67 7.21 9.64 -11.97
CA VAL A 67 7.70 8.45 -12.69
C VAL A 67 7.49 7.18 -11.87
N PHE A 68 7.78 7.21 -10.56
CA PHE A 68 7.53 6.06 -9.67
C PHE A 68 6.05 5.73 -9.55
N GLN A 69 5.19 6.72 -9.31
CA GLN A 69 3.74 6.52 -9.20
C GLN A 69 3.15 6.00 -10.50
N PHE A 70 3.52 6.59 -11.63
CA PHE A 70 3.11 6.12 -12.95
C PHE A 70 3.57 4.68 -13.20
N GLY A 71 4.83 4.35 -12.86
CA GLY A 71 5.36 3.00 -12.94
C GLY A 71 4.58 1.99 -12.09
N VAL A 72 4.24 2.34 -10.85
CA VAL A 72 3.43 1.49 -9.96
C VAL A 72 2.01 1.33 -10.51
N SER A 73 1.37 2.41 -10.96
CA SER A 73 0.04 2.35 -11.59
C SER A 73 0.03 1.47 -12.83
N CYS A 74 1.01 1.62 -13.72
CA CYS A 74 1.15 0.76 -14.90
C CYS A 74 1.42 -0.70 -14.52
N SER A 75 2.22 -0.96 -13.48
CA SER A 75 2.49 -2.31 -12.99
C SER A 75 1.23 -2.98 -12.44
N CYS A 76 0.40 -2.23 -11.70
CA CYS A 76 -0.90 -2.70 -11.21
C CYS A 76 -1.88 -2.95 -12.35
N LEU A 77 -1.85 -2.17 -13.44
CA LEU A 77 -2.70 -2.39 -14.62
C LEU A 77 -2.23 -3.57 -15.47
N ALA A 78 -0.93 -3.83 -15.54
CA ALA A 78 -0.33 -4.92 -16.32
C ALA A 78 -0.41 -6.29 -15.61
N ILE A 79 -0.92 -6.35 -14.38
CA ILE A 79 -1.00 -7.59 -13.61
C ILE A 79 -2.16 -8.46 -14.14
N ASN A 80 -1.82 -9.63 -14.65
CA ASN A 80 -2.80 -10.63 -15.10
C ASN A 80 -3.13 -11.61 -13.98
N ARG A 81 -4.28 -12.28 -14.08
CA ARG A 81 -4.77 -13.26 -13.08
C ARG A 81 -3.76 -14.35 -12.75
N SER A 82 -3.06 -14.90 -13.74
CA SER A 82 -2.02 -15.93 -13.52
C SER A 82 -0.82 -15.42 -12.71
N ARG A 83 -0.42 -14.15 -12.91
CA ARG A 83 0.65 -13.53 -12.09
C ARG A 83 0.18 -13.24 -10.68
N GLN A 84 -1.06 -12.78 -10.54
CA GLN A 84 -1.69 -12.57 -9.25
C GLN A 84 -1.73 -13.89 -8.46
N GLU A 85 -2.21 -14.98 -9.07
CA GLU A 85 -2.27 -16.32 -8.46
C GLU A 85 -0.87 -16.82 -8.04
N GLY A 86 0.16 -16.61 -8.85
CA GLY A 86 1.54 -16.98 -8.49
C GLY A 86 2.11 -16.21 -7.30
N LEU A 87 1.81 -14.90 -7.21
CA LEU A 87 2.21 -14.07 -6.07
C LEU A 87 1.49 -14.52 -4.78
N PHE A 88 0.19 -14.76 -4.86
CA PHE A 88 -0.60 -15.27 -3.74
C PHE A 88 -0.13 -16.67 -3.32
N SER A 89 0.11 -17.59 -4.26
CA SER A 89 0.66 -18.93 -4.01
C SER A 89 1.99 -18.89 -3.25
N SER A 90 2.89 -17.97 -3.61
CA SER A 90 4.20 -17.85 -2.96
C SER A 90 4.12 -17.17 -1.59
N THR A 91 3.13 -16.28 -1.40
CA THR A 91 3.02 -15.44 -0.20
C THR A 91 2.15 -16.09 0.88
N TRP A 92 1.12 -16.84 0.49
CA TRP A 92 0.20 -17.52 1.41
C TRP A 92 0.86 -18.41 2.47
N PRO A 93 1.87 -19.26 2.17
CA PRO A 93 2.53 -20.06 3.21
C PRO A 93 3.33 -19.22 4.21
N ILE A 94 3.70 -17.98 3.85
CA ILE A 94 4.50 -17.08 4.68
C ILE A 94 3.60 -16.22 5.59
N LEU A 95 2.32 -16.06 5.24
CA LEU A 95 1.36 -15.31 6.03
C LEU A 95 1.07 -15.98 7.36
N SER A 96 1.03 -15.18 8.43
CA SER A 96 0.55 -15.63 9.73
C SER A 96 -0.93 -15.99 9.67
N ASN A 97 -1.34 -17.00 10.45
CA ASN A 97 -2.74 -17.42 10.56
C ASN A 97 -3.68 -16.25 10.90
N LYS A 98 -3.23 -15.28 11.70
CA LYS A 98 -4.03 -14.07 12.00
C LYS A 98 -4.31 -13.23 10.76
N THR A 99 -3.31 -13.04 9.90
CA THR A 99 -3.45 -12.28 8.64
C THR A 99 -4.32 -13.04 7.64
N LYS A 100 -4.18 -14.36 7.56
CA LYS A 100 -5.05 -15.21 6.72
C LYS A 100 -6.50 -15.09 7.14
N THR A 101 -6.80 -15.29 8.42
CA THR A 101 -8.15 -15.14 8.98
C THR A 101 -8.75 -13.75 8.73
N GLU A 102 -7.96 -12.70 8.89
CA GLU A 102 -8.43 -11.33 8.62
C GLU A 102 -8.74 -11.14 7.12
N LEU A 103 -7.89 -11.64 6.22
CA LEU A 103 -8.16 -11.62 4.79
C LEU A 103 -9.45 -12.39 4.45
N GLU A 104 -9.58 -13.61 4.95
CA GLU A 104 -10.75 -14.48 4.71
C GLU A 104 -12.05 -13.83 5.17
N LYS A 105 -12.05 -13.18 6.34
CA LYS A 105 -13.22 -12.44 6.84
C LYS A 105 -13.54 -11.18 6.04
N ASN A 106 -12.53 -10.41 5.64
CA ASN A 106 -12.75 -9.16 4.90
C ASN A 106 -13.16 -9.40 3.45
N LEU A 107 -12.71 -10.51 2.85
CA LEU A 107 -13.01 -10.87 1.46
C LEU A 107 -14.13 -11.92 1.33
N ASP A 108 -14.67 -12.42 2.45
CA ASP A 108 -15.72 -13.43 2.51
C ASP A 108 -15.38 -14.68 1.67
N CYS A 109 -14.15 -15.18 1.85
CA CYS A 109 -13.60 -16.30 1.09
C CYS A 109 -12.76 -17.20 2.00
N CYS A 110 -12.51 -18.46 1.60
CA CYS A 110 -11.74 -19.42 2.39
C CYS A 110 -10.71 -20.17 1.55
N GLY A 111 -9.48 -20.26 2.06
CA GLY A 111 -8.37 -20.94 1.40
C GLY A 111 -7.83 -20.22 0.17
N LEU A 112 -6.62 -20.59 -0.26
CA LEU A 112 -5.89 -19.89 -1.32
C LEU A 112 -6.39 -20.22 -2.74
N LEU A 113 -6.41 -21.50 -3.09
CA LEU A 113 -6.78 -22.01 -4.41
C LEU A 113 -7.44 -23.38 -4.25
N ASN A 114 -8.64 -23.55 -4.78
CA ASN A 114 -9.29 -24.86 -4.89
C ASN A 114 -8.72 -25.63 -6.11
N SER A 115 -7.45 -26.01 -6.02
CA SER A 115 -6.77 -26.80 -7.05
C SER A 115 -6.66 -28.25 -6.63
N THR A 116 -6.85 -29.16 -7.59
CA THR A 116 -6.79 -30.62 -7.37
C THR A 116 -5.42 -31.08 -6.88
N ALA A 117 -4.36 -30.30 -7.15
CA ALA A 117 -2.99 -30.58 -6.72
C ALA A 117 -2.73 -30.30 -5.22
N ASP A 118 -3.53 -29.45 -4.57
CA ASP A 118 -3.33 -29.05 -3.17
C ASP A 118 -4.62 -29.19 -2.33
N PHE A 119 -5.50 -30.09 -2.76
CA PHE A 119 -6.84 -30.27 -2.20
C PHE A 119 -6.82 -30.63 -0.70
N GLN A 120 -5.81 -31.36 -0.24
CA GLN A 120 -5.67 -31.74 1.17
C GLN A 120 -5.37 -30.53 2.06
N THR A 121 -4.46 -29.65 1.63
CA THR A 121 -4.11 -28.41 2.34
C THR A 121 -5.29 -27.45 2.32
N PHE A 122 -5.94 -27.31 1.16
CA PHE A 122 -7.16 -26.51 1.02
C PHE A 122 -8.26 -26.97 1.97
N GLN A 123 -8.53 -28.28 2.08
CA GLN A 123 -9.57 -28.81 2.95
C GLN A 123 -9.25 -28.58 4.44
N ALA A 124 -7.97 -28.68 4.83
CA ALA A 124 -7.54 -28.39 6.18
C ALA A 124 -7.68 -26.89 6.54
N GLU A 125 -7.35 -25.98 5.61
CA GLU A 125 -7.54 -24.53 5.81
C GLU A 125 -9.03 -24.15 5.81
N PHE A 126 -9.83 -24.74 4.91
CA PHE A 126 -11.27 -24.51 4.81
C PHE A 126 -12.03 -24.92 6.08
N GLY A 127 -11.67 -26.05 6.71
CA GLY A 127 -12.32 -26.53 7.92
C GLY A 127 -12.12 -25.66 9.17
N VAL A 128 -11.14 -24.74 9.14
CA VAL A 128 -10.84 -23.81 10.24
C VAL A 128 -11.19 -22.36 9.86
N CYS A 129 -11.73 -22.14 8.66
CA CYS A 129 -12.04 -20.82 8.14
C CYS A 129 -13.22 -20.19 8.90
N PRO A 130 -13.08 -18.95 9.41
CA PRO A 130 -14.12 -18.28 10.20
C PRO A 130 -15.10 -17.43 9.37
N ALA A 131 -15.00 -17.48 8.04
CA ALA A 131 -15.95 -16.84 7.12
C ALA A 131 -17.08 -17.80 6.66
N VAL A 132 -17.01 -19.09 7.05
CA VAL A 132 -18.03 -20.12 6.78
C VAL A 132 -19.04 -20.22 7.92
#